data_AF-A0A8J2M3V1-F1
#
_entry.id   AF-A0A8J2M3V1-F1
#
_cell.length_a   1.000
_cell.length_b   1.000
_cell.length_c   1.000
_cell.angle_alpha   90.00
_cell.angle_beta   90.00
_cell.angle_gamma   90.00
#
_symmetry.space_group_name_H-M   'P 1'
#
loop_
_entity.id
_entity.type
_entity.pdbx_description
1 polymer ?
#
loop_
_entity_poly.entity_id
_entity_poly.type
_entity_poly.pdbx_seq_one_letter_code
_entity_poly.pdbx_strand_id
1 'polypeptide(L)'
;MRGRSAITLPFSRIRLFLRFILGVLIVSLSITASLLSITLFLLRGRFSQPWSNLRDISITEKNAFSCKMHISSLLRPEESVVRNITSKSLIIVRSVLLLQDRRLYLKILFLKKCETNISDMQLQIDLKQILCPVVKHIESDNCPWDWAPGCAWSSFIATTRLDFLNFNSHTIGLHLEPSHNIENLPFAVCIQPLYWYIDWLQVIEFIEIWTSQGVNHFFFYFYTVSQLVMDILQYYEAKGTVTLLPWRSFPVGENENPNKDVYRLAHSLANNDCLWRSSGANFVAFVDLDEYILTTNNVPLITFLKGKAKLCPKCGSFAAVHTKMYYSSPRPRNNFRWHDVKFEWLANTSYGLPEIDGPYKQIVRPETVSIISTHSTRKNFPGYIDVNLNSSEIILLHASHKWSETNLPLNNVTIAPHFFADALSILNTTYREIGQLLFRNEIMRIDRMLQMKIAKCISQWYAKKCKSVDMCKGEMVNQMKWIYAENFSTNEYQLV
;
A
#
# COMPACT_ATOMS: atom_id res chain seq x y z
N MET A 1 4.34 -2.95 -82.68
CA MET A 1 4.70 -3.85 -81.57
C MET A 1 4.44 -3.14 -80.24
N ARG A 2 4.07 -3.92 -79.20
CA ARG A 2 3.63 -3.56 -77.82
C ARG A 2 2.12 -3.32 -77.64
N GLY A 3 1.39 -4.43 -77.53
CA GLY A 3 0.05 -4.48 -76.95
C GLY A 3 0.08 -4.19 -75.45
N ARG A 4 -0.82 -3.35 -74.98
CA ARG A 4 -1.10 -3.14 -73.55
C ARG A 4 -2.09 -4.22 -73.09
N SER A 5 -1.61 -5.18 -72.32
CA SER A 5 -2.44 -6.13 -71.59
C SER A 5 -2.99 -5.44 -70.32
N ALA A 6 -4.29 -5.18 -70.29
CA ALA A 6 -4.99 -4.77 -69.08
C ALA A 6 -5.23 -6.00 -68.21
N ILE A 7 -4.65 -6.02 -67.01
CA ILE A 7 -4.85 -7.10 -66.03
C ILE A 7 -6.14 -6.78 -65.26
N THR A 8 -7.22 -7.51 -65.53
CA THR A 8 -8.44 -7.49 -64.73
C THR A 8 -8.28 -8.41 -63.52
N LEU A 9 -8.13 -7.84 -62.32
CA LEU A 9 -8.10 -8.58 -61.06
C LEU A 9 -9.50 -8.66 -60.45
N PRO A 10 -9.95 -9.82 -59.93
CA PRO A 10 -11.24 -9.95 -59.27
C PRO A 10 -11.28 -9.12 -57.97
N PHE A 11 -12.44 -8.53 -57.68
CA PHE A 11 -12.67 -7.56 -56.60
C PHE A 11 -12.20 -8.04 -55.21
N SER A 12 -12.26 -9.35 -54.96
CA SER A 12 -11.76 -9.97 -53.71
C SER A 12 -10.25 -9.85 -53.53
N ARG A 13 -9.46 -9.95 -54.62
CA ARG A 13 -7.99 -9.79 -54.59
C ARG A 13 -7.57 -8.34 -54.44
N ILE A 14 -8.34 -7.40 -55.01
CA ILE A 14 -8.14 -5.96 -54.80
C ILE A 14 -8.38 -5.59 -53.33
N ARG A 15 -9.44 -6.12 -52.72
CA ARG A 15 -9.74 -5.90 -51.29
C ARG A 15 -8.66 -6.46 -50.36
N LEU A 16 -8.10 -7.62 -50.68
CA LEU A 16 -7.00 -8.21 -49.92
C LEU A 16 -5.71 -7.39 -50.06
N PHE A 17 -5.40 -6.94 -51.28
CA PHE A 17 -4.24 -6.09 -51.55
C PHE A 17 -4.35 -4.73 -50.85
N LEU A 18 -5.53 -4.10 -50.86
CA LEU A 18 -5.78 -2.85 -50.13
C LEU A 18 -5.67 -3.01 -48.61
N ARG A 19 -6.14 -4.14 -48.05
CA ARG A 19 -5.95 -4.44 -46.62
C ARG A 19 -4.49 -4.66 -46.25
N PHE A 20 -3.73 -5.31 -47.13
CA PHE A 20 -2.28 -5.49 -46.95
C PHE A 20 -1.54 -4.15 -46.99
N ILE A 21 -1.81 -3.30 -47.99
CA ILE A 21 -1.24 -1.95 -48.11
C ILE A 21 -1.59 -1.09 -46.89
N LEU A 22 -2.85 -1.15 -46.42
CA LEU A 22 -3.28 -0.43 -45.22
C LEU A 22 -2.57 -0.94 -43.95
N GLY A 23 -2.40 -2.26 -43.82
CA GLY A 23 -1.63 -2.86 -42.73
C GLY A 23 -0.15 -2.43 -42.72
N VAL A 24 0.49 -2.40 -43.90
CA VAL A 24 1.87 -1.93 -44.05
C VAL A 24 2.00 -0.43 -43.73
N LEU A 25 1.03 0.39 -44.15
CA LEU A 25 0.99 1.83 -43.81
C LEU A 25 0.81 2.07 -42.31
N ILE A 26 -0.04 1.31 -41.62
CA ILE A 26 -0.26 1.42 -40.17
C ILE A 26 1.02 1.05 -39.40
N VAL A 27 1.69 -0.04 -39.80
CA VAL A 27 2.96 -0.44 -39.18
C VAL A 27 4.05 0.59 -39.43
N SER A 28 4.14 1.16 -40.64
CA SER A 28 5.11 2.21 -40.99
C SER A 28 4.85 3.52 -40.21
N LEU A 29 3.59 3.93 -40.02
CA LEU A 29 3.21 5.09 -39.21
C LEU A 29 3.52 4.88 -37.71
N SER A 30 3.36 3.65 -37.20
CA SER A 30 3.65 3.32 -35.81
C SER A 30 5.17 3.30 -35.52
N ILE A 31 5.96 2.81 -36.47
CA ILE A 31 7.43 2.81 -36.40
C ILE A 31 7.98 4.24 -36.52
N THR A 32 7.43 5.07 -37.41
CA THR A 32 7.82 6.48 -37.53
C THR A 32 7.43 7.32 -36.31
N ALA A 33 6.27 7.07 -35.69
CA ALA A 33 5.89 7.70 -34.43
C ALA A 33 6.80 7.29 -33.26
N SER A 34 7.20 6.02 -33.20
CA SER A 34 8.14 5.50 -32.20
C SER A 34 9.54 6.12 -32.38
N LEU A 35 10.02 6.22 -33.62
CA LEU A 35 11.29 6.89 -33.95
C LEU A 35 11.25 8.39 -33.65
N LEU A 36 10.13 9.09 -33.93
CA LEU A 36 9.98 10.51 -33.61
C LEU A 36 9.97 10.75 -32.09
N SER A 37 9.34 9.85 -31.31
CA SER A 37 9.36 9.88 -29.85
C SER A 37 10.76 9.67 -29.27
N ILE A 38 11.55 8.75 -29.83
CA ILE A 38 12.95 8.53 -29.44
C ILE A 38 13.82 9.75 -29.81
N THR A 39 13.56 10.38 -30.96
CA THR A 39 14.31 11.57 -31.40
C THR A 39 13.98 12.81 -30.52
N LEU A 40 12.71 12.98 -30.12
CA LEU A 40 12.29 14.01 -29.16
C LEU A 40 12.82 13.76 -27.74
N PHE A 41 12.99 12.49 -27.36
CA PHE A 41 13.60 12.10 -26.08
C PHE A 41 15.10 12.41 -26.04
N LEU A 42 15.81 12.23 -27.17
CA LEU A 42 17.25 12.54 -27.29
C LEU A 42 17.55 14.04 -27.45
N LEU A 43 16.60 14.86 -27.92
CA LEU A 43 16.76 16.32 -28.08
C LEU A 43 16.40 17.14 -26.82
N ARG A 44 15.87 16.52 -25.75
CA ARG A 44 15.47 17.24 -24.52
C ARG A 44 16.64 17.60 -23.60
N GLY A 45 17.86 17.26 -23.98
CA GLY A 45 19.11 17.60 -23.29
C GLY A 45 19.79 18.86 -23.82
N ARG A 46 19.13 20.02 -23.76
CA ARG A 46 19.74 21.38 -23.77
C ARG A 46 18.63 22.42 -23.94
N PHE A 47 18.22 23.07 -22.86
CA PHE A 47 17.88 24.51 -22.80
C PHE A 47 17.61 24.87 -21.35
N SER A 48 18.66 25.36 -20.69
CA SER A 48 18.59 26.14 -19.46
C SER A 48 18.59 27.61 -19.85
N GLN A 49 17.67 28.41 -19.30
CA GLN A 49 17.96 29.72 -18.68
C GLN A 49 16.68 30.37 -18.10
N PRO A 50 16.84 31.30 -17.14
CA PRO A 50 15.90 31.53 -16.05
C PRO A 50 15.08 32.81 -16.24
N TRP A 51 13.90 32.87 -15.62
CA TRP A 51 13.25 34.14 -15.32
C TRP A 51 12.99 34.29 -13.82
N SER A 52 13.50 35.41 -13.32
CA SER A 52 13.49 35.92 -11.96
C SER A 52 12.20 36.66 -11.63
N ASN A 53 11.95 36.75 -10.32
CA ASN A 53 11.08 37.69 -9.60
C ASN A 53 9.61 37.29 -9.43
N LEU A 54 9.33 36.71 -8.27
CA LEU A 54 8.18 37.12 -7.46
C LEU A 54 8.56 37.03 -5.98
N ARG A 55 8.40 38.16 -5.31
CA ARG A 55 8.83 38.46 -3.94
C ARG A 55 8.05 37.68 -2.90
N ASP A 56 8.83 37.23 -1.92
CA ASP A 56 8.55 36.93 -0.53
C ASP A 56 7.17 37.31 0.04
N ILE A 57 6.48 36.28 0.55
CA ILE A 57 5.78 36.39 1.84
C ILE A 57 6.35 35.27 2.72
N SER A 58 7.32 35.65 3.55
CA SER A 58 7.95 34.80 4.54
C SER A 58 7.02 34.62 5.75
N ILE A 59 6.59 33.39 6.00
CA ILE A 59 6.25 32.94 7.35
C ILE A 59 7.25 31.84 7.71
N THR A 60 7.89 32.05 8.86
CA THR A 60 9.15 31.46 9.31
C THR A 60 9.05 29.98 9.68
N GLU A 61 9.56 29.10 8.82
CA GLU A 61 9.91 27.70 9.10
C GLU A 61 11.39 27.50 9.46
N LYS A 62 12.17 28.60 9.52
CA LYS A 62 13.64 28.58 9.53
C LYS A 62 14.30 28.05 10.81
N ASN A 63 13.56 27.83 11.91
CA ASN A 63 14.16 27.50 13.20
C ASN A 63 13.90 26.06 13.69
N ALA A 64 13.19 25.22 12.94
CA ALA A 64 12.77 23.89 13.43
C ALA A 64 13.83 22.77 13.31
N PHE A 65 14.94 22.98 12.60
CA PHE A 65 15.91 21.91 12.27
C PHE A 65 17.38 22.25 12.61
N SER A 66 17.64 23.34 13.35
CA SER A 66 19.00 23.76 13.72
C SER A 66 19.17 23.78 15.24
N CYS A 67 20.20 23.12 15.75
CA CYS A 67 20.53 23.05 17.18
C CYS A 67 21.95 23.60 17.43
N LYS A 68 22.16 24.31 18.56
CA LYS A 68 23.49 24.69 19.07
C LYS A 68 24.06 23.58 19.96
N MET A 69 25.35 23.26 19.82
CA MET A 69 26.04 22.20 20.55
C MET A 69 26.35 22.53 22.03
N HIS A 70 26.28 21.50 22.87
CA HIS A 70 27.25 21.26 23.94
C HIS A 70 28.17 20.12 23.47
N ILE A 71 29.47 20.39 23.31
CA ILE A 71 30.47 19.37 22.97
C ILE A 71 30.70 18.49 24.20
N SER A 72 30.34 17.23 24.13
CA SER A 72 31.09 16.17 24.82
C SER A 72 31.64 15.22 23.76
N SER A 73 32.85 14.73 24.02
CA SER A 73 33.70 13.95 23.12
C SER A 73 32.95 12.84 22.36
N LEU A 74 32.84 12.99 21.04
CA LEU A 74 32.26 12.02 20.11
C LEU A 74 33.24 10.87 19.80
N LEU A 75 32.77 9.63 19.97
CA LEU A 75 33.47 8.39 19.65
C LEU A 75 33.55 8.15 18.14
N ARG A 76 34.66 7.57 17.66
CA ARG A 76 34.79 7.07 16.28
C ARG A 76 33.84 5.89 16.06
N PRO A 77 33.31 5.67 14.83
CA PRO A 77 32.59 4.45 14.52
C PRO A 77 33.58 3.28 14.54
N GLU A 78 33.41 2.35 15.48
CA GLU A 78 33.97 1.00 15.34
C GLU A 78 33.24 0.26 14.21
N GLU A 79 33.98 -0.58 13.48
CA GLU A 79 33.45 -1.45 12.43
C GLU A 79 32.22 -2.25 12.90
N SER A 80 31.35 -2.61 11.94
CA SER A 80 30.04 -3.23 12.14
C SER A 80 30.10 -4.56 12.90
N VAL A 81 30.20 -4.48 14.23
CA VAL A 81 29.79 -5.56 15.13
C VAL A 81 28.27 -5.63 15.05
N VAL A 82 27.71 -6.81 14.79
CA VAL A 82 26.27 -7.07 14.94
C VAL A 82 25.90 -6.73 16.39
N ARG A 83 25.39 -5.52 16.63
CA ARG A 83 25.04 -5.09 17.99
C ARG A 83 23.76 -5.81 18.41
N ASN A 84 23.78 -6.36 19.61
CA ASN A 84 22.58 -6.89 20.24
C ASN A 84 21.61 -5.75 20.51
N ILE A 85 20.30 -5.92 20.24
CA ILE A 85 19.36 -4.83 20.53
C ILE A 85 19.14 -4.67 22.04
N THR A 86 19.12 -3.41 22.47
CA THR A 86 18.81 -2.93 23.82
C THR A 86 17.60 -1.99 23.80
N SER A 87 17.08 -1.61 24.98
CA SER A 87 15.95 -0.68 25.11
C SER A 87 16.18 0.68 24.45
N LYS A 88 17.44 1.10 24.31
CA LYS A 88 17.84 2.37 23.71
C LYS A 88 17.95 2.32 22.20
N SER A 89 17.96 1.12 21.60
CA SER A 89 18.22 0.93 20.17
C SER A 89 17.13 1.55 19.31
N LEU A 90 17.53 1.93 18.11
CA LEU A 90 16.66 2.38 17.05
C LEU A 90 16.79 1.42 15.87
N ILE A 91 15.66 0.89 15.40
CA ILE A 91 15.62 -0.03 14.27
C ILE A 91 15.13 0.76 13.07
N ILE A 92 16.02 1.13 12.16
CA ILE A 92 15.65 1.80 10.92
C ILE A 92 15.07 0.77 9.97
N VAL A 93 13.83 1.01 9.54
CA VAL A 93 13.12 0.18 8.57
C VAL A 93 13.24 0.75 7.16
N ARG A 94 13.24 2.07 7.03
CA ARG A 94 13.48 2.72 5.73
C ARG A 94 14.02 4.13 5.92
N SER A 95 14.91 4.53 5.03
CA SER A 95 15.28 5.93 4.83
C SER A 95 15.01 6.33 3.39
N VAL A 96 14.45 7.52 3.17
CA VAL A 96 14.18 8.07 1.84
C VAL A 96 14.59 9.53 1.76
N LEU A 97 15.06 9.92 0.58
CA LEU A 97 15.24 11.30 0.20
C LEU A 97 14.05 11.74 -0.65
N LEU A 98 13.30 12.73 -0.19
CA LEU A 98 12.17 13.30 -0.91
C LEU A 98 12.47 14.72 -1.35
N LEU A 99 12.31 15.00 -2.64
CA LEU A 99 12.35 16.35 -3.17
C LEU A 99 10.93 16.92 -3.13
N GLN A 100 10.73 17.96 -2.33
CA GLN A 100 9.44 18.63 -2.18
C GLN A 100 9.64 20.14 -2.23
N ASP A 101 8.89 20.84 -3.09
CA ASP A 101 8.98 22.30 -3.27
C ASP A 101 10.42 22.81 -3.46
N ARG A 102 11.22 22.07 -4.24
CA ARG A 102 12.66 22.34 -4.50
C ARG A 102 13.56 22.25 -3.25
N ARG A 103 13.08 21.63 -2.18
CA ARG A 103 13.84 21.33 -0.96
C ARG A 103 13.99 19.83 -0.81
N LEU A 104 15.16 19.40 -0.36
CA LEU A 104 15.45 18.00 -0.11
C LEU A 104 15.17 17.67 1.36
N TYR A 105 14.40 16.62 1.60
CA TYR A 105 14.07 16.14 2.93
C TYR A 105 14.58 14.70 3.09
N LEU A 106 15.27 14.44 4.20
CA LEU A 106 15.53 13.08 4.65
C LEU A 106 14.39 12.66 5.59
N LYS A 107 13.72 11.57 5.23
CA LYS A 107 12.72 10.93 6.08
C LYS A 107 13.16 9.53 6.44
N ILE A 108 12.92 9.14 7.69
CA ILE A 108 13.33 7.84 8.23
C ILE A 108 12.14 7.23 8.98
N LEU A 109 11.75 6.02 8.59
CA LEU A 109 10.83 5.14 9.32
C LEU A 109 11.63 4.26 10.24
N PHE A 110 11.29 4.26 11.52
CA PHE A 110 11.98 3.44 12.49
C PHE A 110 11.08 2.98 13.63
N LEU A 111 11.54 1.92 14.29
CA LEU A 111 11.01 1.47 15.58
C LEU A 111 11.91 1.91 16.72
N LYS A 112 11.27 2.32 17.81
CA LYS A 112 11.93 2.55 19.09
C LYS A 112 10.96 2.19 20.22
N LYS A 113 11.50 1.80 21.38
CA LYS A 113 10.73 1.64 22.61
C LYS A 113 10.19 3.02 23.04
N CYS A 114 8.94 3.08 23.49
CA CYS A 114 8.37 4.32 24.01
C CYS A 114 9.15 4.76 25.25
N GLU A 115 9.90 5.85 25.12
CA GLU A 115 10.59 6.55 26.21
C GLU A 115 10.11 8.01 26.22
N THR A 116 10.16 8.67 27.38
CA THR A 116 9.56 10.01 27.58
C THR A 116 10.27 11.15 26.82
N ASN A 117 11.49 10.94 26.31
CA ASN A 117 12.27 11.96 25.59
C ASN A 117 12.74 11.46 24.22
N ILE A 118 11.89 11.63 23.20
CA ILE A 118 12.21 11.28 21.81
C ILE A 118 12.73 12.52 21.03
N SER A 119 12.73 13.68 21.68
CA SER A 119 13.21 14.96 21.14
C SER A 119 14.73 15.02 20.91
N ASP A 120 15.50 14.06 21.45
CA ASP A 120 16.97 14.13 21.48
C ASP A 120 17.64 13.34 20.34
N MET A 121 16.88 12.89 19.31
CA MET A 121 17.47 12.22 18.15
C MET A 121 18.36 13.21 17.38
N GLN A 122 19.63 12.85 17.22
CA GLN A 122 20.61 13.59 16.43
C GLN A 122 21.08 12.71 15.27
N LEU A 123 21.11 13.30 14.07
CA LEU A 123 21.57 12.64 12.86
C LEU A 123 22.88 13.28 12.42
N GLN A 124 23.97 12.53 12.46
CA GLN A 124 25.28 12.99 12.03
C GLN A 124 25.50 12.62 10.56
N ILE A 125 25.83 13.62 9.74
CA ILE A 125 26.18 13.48 8.33
C ILE A 125 27.67 13.79 8.16
N ASP A 126 28.40 12.89 7.49
CA ASP A 126 29.83 13.01 7.14
C ASP A 126 30.75 13.40 8.30
N LEU A 127 30.37 13.01 9.53
CA LEU A 127 31.04 13.39 10.78
C LEU A 127 31.16 14.91 11.04
N LYS A 128 30.52 15.75 10.21
CA LYS A 128 30.70 17.22 10.18
C LYS A 128 29.42 17.98 10.46
N GLN A 129 28.27 17.45 10.06
CA GLN A 129 26.98 18.11 10.23
C GLN A 129 26.11 17.29 11.18
N ILE A 130 25.51 17.95 12.16
CA ILE A 130 24.51 17.35 13.05
C ILE A 130 23.17 17.98 12.72
N LEU A 131 22.19 17.14 12.44
CA LEU A 131 20.80 17.52 12.20
C LEU A 131 19.93 17.03 13.35
N CYS A 132 18.97 17.84 13.75
CA CYS A 132 17.94 17.48 14.72
C CYS A 132 16.64 17.20 13.95
N PRO A 133 16.37 15.96 13.51
CA PRO A 133 15.12 15.64 12.86
C PRO A 133 13.93 15.87 13.80
N VAL A 134 12.83 16.37 13.23
CA VAL A 134 11.55 16.35 13.92
C VAL A 134 11.06 14.91 13.92
N VAL A 135 10.96 14.32 15.11
CA VAL A 135 10.43 12.98 15.30
C VAL A 135 8.95 13.05 15.64
N LYS A 136 8.14 12.23 14.96
CA LYS A 136 6.74 12.04 15.28
C LYS A 136 6.43 10.57 15.45
N HIS A 137 5.65 10.28 16.47
CA HIS A 137 4.98 9.00 16.61
C HIS A 137 3.81 8.92 15.59
N ILE A 138 3.69 7.81 14.87
CA ILE A 138 2.87 7.74 13.63
C ILE A 138 1.36 7.73 13.92
N GLU A 139 0.91 7.00 14.94
CA GLU A 139 -0.54 6.84 15.19
C GLU A 139 -1.14 7.89 16.13
N SER A 140 -0.41 8.32 17.16
CA SER A 140 -0.95 9.18 18.23
C SER A 140 0.10 10.15 18.78
N ASP A 141 -0.31 11.09 19.63
CA ASP A 141 0.63 11.92 20.41
C ASP A 141 1.19 11.16 21.63
N ASN A 142 0.46 10.15 22.10
CA ASN A 142 0.88 9.27 23.19
C ASN A 142 1.68 8.07 22.66
N CYS A 143 2.66 7.59 23.45
CA CYS A 143 3.40 6.37 23.20
C CYS A 143 3.59 5.62 24.52
N PRO A 144 3.20 4.33 24.62
CA PRO A 144 2.51 3.53 23.60
C PRO A 144 1.08 4.03 23.36
N TRP A 145 0.34 3.38 22.45
CA TRP A 145 -1.04 3.76 22.17
C TRP A 145 -1.91 3.51 23.39
N ASP A 146 -2.82 4.44 23.70
CA ASP A 146 -3.67 4.36 24.90
C ASP A 146 -4.49 3.06 24.97
N TRP A 147 -4.87 2.52 23.81
CA TRP A 147 -5.64 1.29 23.68
C TRP A 147 -4.79 0.03 23.48
N ALA A 148 -3.48 0.18 23.27
CA ALA A 148 -2.50 -0.92 23.23
C ALA A 148 -1.27 -0.63 24.12
N PRO A 149 -1.46 -0.34 25.42
CA PRO A 149 -0.38 0.10 26.30
C PRO A 149 0.65 -1.00 26.62
N GLY A 150 0.36 -2.25 26.26
CA GLY A 150 1.33 -3.34 26.37
C GLY A 150 2.36 -3.37 25.24
N CYS A 151 2.17 -2.60 24.17
CA CYS A 151 3.11 -2.57 23.05
C CYS A 151 4.22 -1.55 23.32
N ALA A 152 5.27 -1.97 24.05
CA ALA A 152 6.37 -1.08 24.43
C ALA A 152 7.15 -0.52 23.23
N TRP A 153 7.22 -1.25 22.11
CA TRP A 153 7.86 -0.79 20.87
C TRP A 153 6.83 -0.14 19.95
N SER A 154 7.19 1.03 19.38
CA SER A 154 6.27 1.78 18.53
C SER A 154 6.93 2.39 17.29
N SER A 155 6.07 2.83 16.38
CA SER A 155 6.36 3.32 15.04
C SER A 155 6.56 4.82 15.00
N PHE A 156 7.72 5.25 14.49
CA PHE A 156 8.09 6.66 14.40
C PHE A 156 8.54 7.03 12.99
N ILE A 157 8.42 8.33 12.72
CA ILE A 157 8.98 8.98 11.55
C ILE A 157 9.85 10.16 11.98
N ALA A 158 11.10 10.16 11.55
CA ALA A 158 12.00 11.31 11.65
C ALA A 158 12.00 12.06 10.32
N THR A 159 11.92 13.38 10.35
CA THR A 159 12.01 14.25 9.16
C THR A 159 13.01 15.37 9.41
N THR A 160 13.96 15.57 8.50
CA THR A 160 14.86 16.73 8.52
C THR A 160 15.05 17.30 7.12
N ARG A 161 15.30 18.61 7.04
CA ARG A 161 15.63 19.28 5.79
C ARG A 161 17.14 19.22 5.56
N LEU A 162 17.54 18.95 4.33
CA LEU A 162 18.93 18.98 3.89
C LEU A 162 19.18 20.27 3.10
N ASP A 163 19.94 21.20 3.69
CA ASP A 163 20.37 22.43 3.02
C ASP A 163 21.70 22.14 2.29
N PHE A 164 21.66 22.05 0.95
CA PHE A 164 22.78 21.82 0.01
C PHE A 164 23.91 20.89 0.50
N LEU A 165 23.78 19.60 0.21
CA LEU A 165 24.89 18.66 0.33
C LEU A 165 25.86 18.86 -0.84
N ASN A 166 27.02 19.47 -0.58
CA ASN A 166 28.15 19.39 -1.50
C ASN A 166 28.73 17.97 -1.38
N PHE A 167 28.18 17.02 -2.15
CA PHE A 167 28.57 15.61 -2.13
C PHE A 167 30.00 15.41 -2.68
N ASN A 168 31.02 15.82 -1.91
CA ASN A 168 32.39 15.41 -2.13
C ASN A 168 32.60 14.00 -1.56
N SER A 169 32.12 13.01 -2.31
CA SER A 169 32.54 11.60 -2.33
C SER A 169 33.22 11.03 -1.07
N HIS A 170 32.59 11.06 0.11
CA HIS A 170 32.96 10.20 1.25
C HIS A 170 31.69 9.80 2.01
N THR A 171 31.16 8.64 1.61
CA THR A 171 30.13 7.76 2.20
C THR A 171 29.48 8.16 3.53
N ILE A 172 28.19 8.53 3.44
CA ILE A 172 27.21 8.27 4.50
C ILE A 172 26.78 6.80 4.37
N GLY A 173 26.90 6.01 5.43
CA GLY A 173 26.35 4.64 5.49
C GLY A 173 24.83 4.61 5.66
N LEU A 174 24.07 5.37 4.85
CA LEU A 174 22.62 5.21 4.75
C LEU A 174 22.35 4.33 3.52
N HIS A 175 21.62 3.23 3.71
CA HIS A 175 21.19 2.41 2.58
C HIS A 175 20.05 3.15 1.88
N LEU A 176 20.45 4.04 0.97
CA LEU A 176 19.53 4.76 0.10
C LEU A 176 19.09 3.80 -0.99
N GLU A 177 17.92 3.20 -0.82
CA GLU A 177 17.28 2.51 -1.93
C GLU A 177 16.75 3.55 -2.92
N PRO A 178 17.08 3.44 -4.21
CA PRO A 178 16.34 4.16 -5.24
C PRO A 178 14.86 3.84 -5.05
N SER A 179 14.05 4.87 -4.85
CA SER A 179 12.60 4.69 -4.84
C SER A 179 12.21 4.29 -6.26
N HIS A 180 12.07 2.99 -6.52
CA HIS A 180 11.42 2.49 -7.73
C HIS A 180 9.92 2.83 -7.62
N ASN A 181 9.61 4.10 -7.80
CA ASN A 181 8.25 4.56 -7.90
C ASN A 181 7.68 4.01 -9.20
N ILE A 182 6.52 3.38 -9.12
CA ILE A 182 5.72 3.09 -10.31
C ILE A 182 5.14 4.43 -10.75
N GLU A 183 5.78 5.06 -11.73
CA GLU A 183 5.33 6.34 -12.26
C GLU A 183 4.01 6.20 -13.02
N ASN A 184 3.22 7.27 -13.04
CA ASN A 184 1.96 7.38 -13.78
C ASN A 184 0.89 6.37 -13.36
N LEU A 185 0.84 6.01 -12.08
CA LEU A 185 -0.13 5.08 -11.53
C LEU A 185 -1.45 5.81 -11.18
N PRO A 186 -2.57 5.60 -11.88
CA PRO A 186 -3.79 6.35 -11.58
C PRO A 186 -4.37 6.06 -10.19
N PHE A 187 -4.30 4.81 -9.72
CA PHE A 187 -4.87 4.45 -8.43
C PHE A 187 -4.23 3.17 -7.86
N ALA A 188 -3.64 3.31 -6.67
CA ALA A 188 -3.04 2.20 -5.94
C ALA A 188 -3.84 1.80 -4.70
N VAL A 189 -3.58 0.59 -4.20
CA VAL A 189 -4.04 0.15 -2.88
C VAL A 189 -2.86 -0.35 -2.05
N CYS A 190 -2.80 0.06 -0.79
CA CYS A 190 -1.83 -0.37 0.20
C CYS A 190 -2.50 -1.32 1.21
N ILE A 191 -1.98 -2.53 1.32
CA ILE A 191 -2.49 -3.56 2.24
C ILE A 191 -1.48 -3.74 3.37
N GLN A 192 -1.95 -3.68 4.61
CA GLN A 192 -1.12 -3.90 5.80
C GLN A 192 -0.48 -5.30 5.80
N PRO A 193 0.61 -5.52 6.58
CA PRO A 193 1.27 -6.81 6.67
C PRO A 193 0.31 -7.96 7.01
N LEU A 194 0.19 -8.92 6.09
CA LEU A 194 -0.57 -10.13 6.31
C LEU A 194 0.19 -11.07 7.26
N TYR A 195 -0.47 -11.48 8.34
CA TYR A 195 0.11 -12.42 9.30
C TYR A 195 -0.92 -13.48 9.70
N TRP A 196 -0.50 -14.74 9.69
CA TRP A 196 -1.37 -15.91 9.82
C TRP A 196 -2.55 -15.91 8.83
N TYR A 197 -2.36 -15.38 7.62
CA TYR A 197 -3.45 -15.19 6.67
C TYR A 197 -3.63 -16.39 5.72
N ILE A 198 -4.86 -16.89 5.61
CA ILE A 198 -5.16 -18.13 4.86
C ILE A 198 -6.35 -18.02 3.90
N ASP A 199 -7.06 -16.89 3.88
CA ASP A 199 -8.26 -16.71 3.06
C ASP A 199 -7.89 -16.35 1.62
N TRP A 200 -7.45 -17.36 0.88
CA TRP A 200 -7.00 -17.24 -0.51
C TRP A 200 -8.10 -16.75 -1.46
N LEU A 201 -9.38 -17.09 -1.20
CA LEU A 201 -10.51 -16.67 -2.03
C LEU A 201 -10.76 -15.17 -1.84
N GLN A 202 -10.68 -14.67 -0.60
CA GLN A 202 -10.81 -13.25 -0.28
C GLN A 202 -9.76 -12.39 -1.00
N VAL A 203 -8.54 -12.90 -1.24
CA VAL A 203 -7.51 -12.17 -2.02
C VAL A 203 -7.96 -11.94 -3.46
N ILE A 204 -8.53 -12.98 -4.10
CA ILE A 204 -9.06 -12.88 -5.47
C ILE A 204 -10.24 -11.91 -5.50
N GLU A 205 -11.21 -12.08 -4.59
CA GLU A 205 -12.37 -11.17 -4.46
C GLU A 205 -11.92 -9.72 -4.33
N PHE A 206 -10.99 -9.46 -3.41
CA PHE A 206 -10.47 -8.13 -3.15
C PHE A 206 -9.80 -7.49 -4.36
N ILE A 207 -8.84 -8.18 -4.99
CA ILE A 207 -8.08 -7.63 -6.11
C ILE A 207 -9.01 -7.32 -7.29
N GLU A 208 -9.92 -8.23 -7.65
CA GLU A 208 -10.79 -8.04 -8.81
C GLU A 208 -11.86 -6.96 -8.57
N ILE A 209 -12.44 -6.89 -7.37
CA ILE A 209 -13.40 -5.83 -7.01
C ILE A 209 -12.71 -4.47 -7.05
N TRP A 210 -11.55 -4.30 -6.42
CA TRP A 210 -10.83 -3.03 -6.45
C TRP A 210 -10.34 -2.66 -7.86
N THR A 211 -9.95 -3.66 -8.67
CA THR A 211 -9.60 -3.45 -10.08
C THR A 211 -10.78 -2.90 -10.87
N SER A 212 -12.00 -3.40 -10.64
CA SER A 212 -13.23 -2.85 -11.25
C SER A 212 -13.48 -1.38 -10.88
N GLN A 213 -12.99 -0.94 -9.73
CA GLN A 213 -13.08 0.45 -9.26
C GLN A 213 -11.99 1.37 -9.83
N GLY A 214 -11.14 0.83 -10.69
CA GLY A 214 -10.07 1.55 -11.39
C GLY A 214 -8.73 1.53 -10.67
N VAL A 215 -8.55 0.67 -9.67
CA VAL A 215 -7.22 0.36 -9.12
C VAL A 215 -6.43 -0.41 -10.16
N ASN A 216 -5.17 -0.04 -10.33
CA ASN A 216 -4.30 -0.69 -11.30
C ASN A 216 -3.01 -1.26 -10.69
N HIS A 217 -2.77 -1.05 -9.39
CA HIS A 217 -1.68 -1.70 -8.70
C HIS A 217 -1.92 -1.84 -7.20
N PHE A 218 -1.41 -2.91 -6.62
CA PHE A 218 -1.58 -3.26 -5.21
C PHE A 218 -0.22 -3.52 -4.56
N PHE A 219 0.00 -2.97 -3.38
CA PHE A 219 1.17 -3.25 -2.57
C PHE A 219 0.76 -4.16 -1.41
N PHE A 220 1.21 -5.41 -1.47
CA PHE A 220 0.91 -6.43 -0.48
C PHE A 220 2.11 -6.67 0.41
N TYR A 221 2.01 -6.25 1.67
CA TYR A 221 2.98 -6.63 2.69
C TYR A 221 2.60 -7.98 3.27
N PHE A 222 3.56 -8.88 3.45
CA PHE A 222 3.30 -10.16 4.08
C PHE A 222 4.40 -10.52 5.08
N TYR A 223 3.99 -11.12 6.19
CA TYR A 223 4.85 -11.74 7.18
C TYR A 223 4.67 -13.25 7.16
N THR A 224 3.41 -13.71 7.29
CA THR A 224 3.07 -15.13 7.26
C THR A 224 1.74 -15.39 6.56
N VAL A 225 1.77 -16.23 5.53
CA VAL A 225 0.59 -16.60 4.73
C VAL A 225 0.60 -18.10 4.40
N SER A 226 -0.56 -18.67 4.04
CA SER A 226 -0.62 -20.03 3.50
C SER A 226 0.03 -20.10 2.11
N GLN A 227 0.47 -21.29 1.70
CA GLN A 227 1.01 -21.52 0.35
C GLN A 227 0.05 -21.02 -0.73
N LEU A 228 -1.24 -21.34 -0.62
CA LEU A 228 -2.24 -20.97 -1.63
C LEU A 228 -2.47 -19.45 -1.73
N VAL A 229 -2.39 -18.74 -0.61
CA VAL A 229 -2.39 -17.26 -0.61
C VAL A 229 -1.16 -16.74 -1.36
N MET A 230 0.02 -17.29 -1.07
CA MET A 230 1.26 -16.90 -1.75
C MET A 230 1.19 -17.16 -3.26
N ASP A 231 0.69 -18.33 -3.68
CA ASP A 231 0.61 -18.69 -5.10
C ASP A 231 -0.31 -17.73 -5.89
N ILE A 232 -1.44 -17.32 -5.30
CA ILE A 232 -2.34 -16.33 -5.89
C ILE A 232 -1.69 -14.95 -5.95
N LEU A 233 -1.03 -14.54 -4.87
CA LEU A 233 -0.31 -13.27 -4.83
C LEU A 233 0.80 -13.22 -5.89
N GLN A 234 1.56 -14.31 -6.06
CA GLN A 234 2.59 -14.45 -7.09
C GLN A 234 2.01 -14.49 -8.49
N TYR A 235 0.81 -15.06 -8.69
CA TYR A 235 0.09 -14.96 -9.96
C TYR A 235 -0.18 -13.49 -10.33
N TYR A 236 -0.67 -12.67 -9.39
CA TYR A 236 -0.92 -11.25 -9.64
C TYR A 236 0.37 -10.42 -9.74
N GLU A 237 1.43 -10.83 -9.05
CA GLU A 237 2.77 -10.23 -9.18
C GLU A 237 3.33 -10.47 -10.58
N ALA A 238 3.26 -11.70 -11.10
CA ALA A 238 3.68 -12.05 -12.45
C ALA A 238 2.86 -11.31 -13.54
N LYS A 239 1.61 -10.94 -13.23
CA LYS A 239 0.75 -10.11 -14.08
C LYS A 239 1.10 -8.60 -14.02
N GLY A 240 1.96 -8.18 -13.09
CA GLY A 240 2.32 -6.78 -12.85
C GLY A 240 1.26 -5.99 -12.06
N THR A 241 0.25 -6.65 -11.54
CA THR A 241 -0.85 -6.03 -10.76
C THR A 241 -0.48 -5.86 -9.29
N VAL A 242 0.41 -6.70 -8.76
CA VAL A 242 0.82 -6.69 -7.35
C VAL A 242 2.33 -6.49 -7.24
N THR A 243 2.76 -5.70 -6.27
CA THR A 243 4.12 -5.76 -5.71
C THR A 243 4.05 -6.49 -4.37
N LEU A 244 4.78 -7.61 -4.23
CA LEU A 244 4.91 -8.29 -2.95
C LEU A 244 6.10 -7.77 -2.15
N LEU A 245 5.82 -7.43 -0.90
CA LEU A 245 6.78 -6.85 0.02
C LEU A 245 6.90 -7.78 1.23
N PRO A 246 7.97 -8.58 1.32
CA PRO A 246 8.30 -9.28 2.56
C PRO A 246 8.38 -8.25 3.70
N TRP A 247 7.75 -8.55 4.83
CA TRP A 247 7.76 -7.69 6.03
C TRP A 247 8.20 -8.53 7.22
N ARG A 248 9.51 -8.67 7.38
CA ARG A 248 10.11 -9.68 8.26
C ARG A 248 10.05 -9.34 9.74
N SER A 249 10.39 -10.31 10.58
CA SER A 249 10.68 -10.08 11.99
C SER A 249 11.75 -9.00 12.19
N PHE A 250 11.56 -8.13 13.18
CA PHE A 250 12.57 -7.17 13.60
C PHE A 250 13.72 -7.86 14.34
N PRO A 251 14.95 -7.29 14.35
CA PRO A 251 16.07 -7.81 15.13
C PRO A 251 15.67 -8.08 16.59
N VAL A 252 16.20 -9.16 17.16
CA VAL A 252 15.94 -9.59 18.54
C VAL A 252 17.26 -9.58 19.30
N GLY A 253 17.20 -9.22 20.57
CA GLY A 253 18.35 -9.26 21.45
C GLY A 253 18.09 -10.05 22.72
N GLU A 254 19.09 -10.08 23.60
CA GLU A 254 19.09 -10.95 24.78
C GLU A 254 17.90 -10.67 25.71
N ASN A 255 17.61 -9.38 25.93
CA ASN A 255 16.54 -8.92 26.84
C ASN A 255 15.42 -8.15 26.12
N GLU A 256 15.53 -7.94 24.81
CA GLU A 256 14.58 -7.12 24.05
C GLU A 256 14.10 -7.88 22.82
N ASN A 257 12.78 -7.91 22.62
CA ASN A 257 12.16 -8.53 21.45
C ASN A 257 10.99 -7.69 20.94
N PRO A 258 11.22 -6.77 19.98
CA PRO A 258 10.18 -5.94 19.40
C PRO A 258 9.00 -6.75 18.85
N ASN A 259 9.25 -7.96 18.31
CA ASN A 259 8.19 -8.80 17.73
C ASN A 259 7.16 -9.31 18.75
N LYS A 260 7.46 -9.22 20.06
CA LYS A 260 6.52 -9.53 21.15
C LYS A 260 5.72 -8.32 21.62
N ASP A 261 6.26 -7.12 21.40
CA ASP A 261 5.83 -5.89 22.07
C ASP A 261 5.56 -4.74 21.08
N VAL A 262 5.42 -5.05 19.78
CA VAL A 262 4.99 -4.12 18.74
C VAL A 262 3.61 -4.51 18.21
N TYR A 263 2.76 -3.53 17.98
CA TYR A 263 1.39 -3.77 17.52
C TYR A 263 1.36 -4.20 16.04
N ARG A 264 0.82 -5.40 15.76
CA ARG A 264 0.62 -5.97 14.41
C ARG A 264 1.82 -5.74 13.48
N LEU A 265 3.03 -6.12 13.92
CA LEU A 265 4.27 -5.93 13.15
C LEU A 265 4.54 -4.49 12.73
N ALA A 266 4.16 -3.51 13.55
CA ALA A 266 4.31 -2.11 13.19
C ALA A 266 3.60 -1.77 11.86
N HIS A 267 2.37 -2.26 11.66
CA HIS A 267 1.59 -2.02 10.44
C HIS A 267 1.53 -0.54 10.01
N SER A 268 1.57 0.40 10.96
CA SER A 268 1.67 1.83 10.70
C SER A 268 2.97 2.25 9.98
N LEU A 269 4.11 1.59 10.26
CA LEU A 269 5.33 1.76 9.47
C LEU A 269 5.13 1.24 8.05
N ALA A 270 4.54 0.05 7.88
CA ALA A 270 4.28 -0.50 6.56
C ALA A 270 3.34 0.39 5.72
N ASN A 271 2.33 1.01 6.34
CA ASN A 271 1.47 1.98 5.66
C ASN A 271 2.25 3.21 5.17
N ASN A 272 3.17 3.75 5.99
CA ASN A 272 4.00 4.89 5.57
C ASN A 272 5.09 4.48 4.56
N ASP A 273 5.62 3.26 4.65
CA ASP A 273 6.48 2.68 3.62
C ASP A 273 5.74 2.63 2.28
N CYS A 274 4.50 2.13 2.31
CA CYS A 274 3.66 2.04 1.13
C CYS A 274 3.32 3.42 0.55
N LEU A 275 3.02 4.41 1.40
CA LEU A 275 2.79 5.79 0.98
C LEU A 275 3.97 6.34 0.17
N TRP A 276 5.20 6.02 0.56
CA TRP A 276 6.40 6.48 -0.16
C TRP A 276 6.61 5.73 -1.47
N ARG A 277 6.45 4.40 -1.48
CA ARG A 277 6.56 3.57 -2.70
C ARG A 277 5.50 3.92 -3.74
N SER A 278 4.33 4.35 -3.29
CA SER A 278 3.20 4.76 -4.13
C SER A 278 3.18 6.26 -4.41
N SER A 279 4.26 7.01 -4.13
CA SER A 279 4.31 8.47 -4.34
C SER A 279 4.12 8.91 -5.80
N GLY A 280 4.32 8.01 -6.77
CA GLY A 280 4.01 8.23 -8.19
C GLY A 280 2.54 8.05 -8.56
N ALA A 281 1.68 7.69 -7.60
CA ALA A 281 0.26 7.46 -7.84
C ALA A 281 -0.57 8.75 -7.72
N ASN A 282 -1.68 8.86 -8.45
CA ASN A 282 -2.61 9.99 -8.25
C ASN A 282 -3.47 9.80 -6.99
N PHE A 283 -3.83 8.55 -6.69
CA PHE A 283 -4.62 8.18 -5.51
C PHE A 283 -4.08 6.88 -4.91
N VAL A 284 -4.17 6.74 -3.60
CA VAL A 284 -3.77 5.54 -2.85
C VAL A 284 -4.80 5.26 -1.76
N ALA A 285 -5.41 4.08 -1.76
CA ALA A 285 -6.31 3.65 -0.70
C ALA A 285 -5.58 2.80 0.35
N PHE A 286 -5.88 3.03 1.63
CA PHE A 286 -5.41 2.23 2.76
C PHE A 286 -6.60 1.48 3.37
N VAL A 287 -6.70 0.18 3.09
CA VAL A 287 -7.87 -0.66 3.42
C VAL A 287 -7.45 -2.05 3.87
N ASP A 288 -8.36 -2.75 4.56
CA ASP A 288 -8.22 -4.16 4.91
C ASP A 288 -8.83 -5.06 3.80
N LEU A 289 -8.47 -6.35 3.77
CA LEU A 289 -8.90 -7.26 2.69
C LEU A 289 -10.40 -7.57 2.67
N ASP A 290 -11.11 -7.31 3.77
CA ASP A 290 -12.56 -7.46 3.92
C ASP A 290 -13.31 -6.12 3.82
N GLU A 291 -12.67 -5.10 3.23
CA GLU A 291 -13.21 -3.76 3.07
C GLU A 291 -13.27 -3.32 1.60
N TYR A 292 -14.42 -2.75 1.21
CA TYR A 292 -14.67 -2.27 -0.14
C TYR A 292 -15.22 -0.84 -0.10
N ILE A 293 -14.61 0.06 -0.87
CA ILE A 293 -15.14 1.43 -1.03
C ILE A 293 -15.81 1.53 -2.39
N LEU A 294 -17.11 1.83 -2.40
CA LEU A 294 -17.94 1.87 -3.61
C LEU A 294 -18.74 3.17 -3.66
N THR A 295 -19.05 3.63 -4.87
CA THR A 295 -19.97 4.77 -5.05
C THR A 295 -21.41 4.27 -5.08
N THR A 296 -22.34 5.09 -4.57
CA THR A 296 -23.77 4.71 -4.51
C THR A 296 -24.44 4.75 -5.88
N ASN A 297 -23.82 5.39 -6.88
CA ASN A 297 -24.33 5.52 -8.25
C ASN A 297 -23.58 4.61 -9.26
N ASN A 298 -22.77 3.65 -8.79
CA ASN A 298 -21.98 2.72 -9.60
C ASN A 298 -20.96 3.37 -10.56
N VAL A 299 -20.60 4.63 -10.34
CA VAL A 299 -19.47 5.23 -11.04
C VAL A 299 -18.17 4.64 -10.46
N PRO A 300 -17.22 4.15 -11.28
CA PRO A 300 -15.95 3.63 -10.76
C PRO A 300 -15.27 4.65 -9.83
N LEU A 301 -14.76 4.17 -8.69
CA LEU A 301 -14.20 5.01 -7.63
C LEU A 301 -13.16 6.01 -8.15
N ILE A 302 -12.29 5.61 -9.08
CA ILE A 302 -11.30 6.51 -9.69
C ILE A 302 -11.94 7.74 -10.37
N THR A 303 -13.08 7.58 -11.02
CA THR A 303 -13.79 8.68 -11.71
C THR A 303 -14.39 9.63 -10.68
N PHE A 304 -14.98 9.08 -9.62
CA PHE A 304 -15.50 9.86 -8.51
C PHE A 304 -14.40 10.69 -7.82
N LEU A 305 -13.27 10.06 -7.50
CA LEU A 305 -12.12 10.71 -6.85
C LEU A 305 -11.53 11.83 -7.72
N LYS A 306 -11.37 11.61 -9.03
CA LYS A 306 -10.95 12.66 -9.97
C LYS A 306 -11.90 13.86 -9.96
N GLY A 307 -13.21 13.61 -9.90
CA GLY A 307 -14.22 14.65 -9.76
C GLY A 307 -14.05 15.45 -8.47
N LYS A 308 -13.92 14.77 -7.32
CA LYS A 308 -13.71 15.41 -6.01
C LYS A 308 -12.41 16.22 -5.95
N ALA A 309 -11.30 15.65 -6.44
CA ALA A 309 -10.00 16.33 -6.47
C ALA A 309 -10.00 17.57 -7.38
N LYS A 310 -10.74 17.55 -8.50
CA LYS A 310 -10.90 18.71 -9.37
C LYS A 310 -11.65 19.85 -8.68
N LEU A 311 -12.71 19.53 -7.93
CA LEU A 311 -13.48 20.51 -7.18
C LEU A 311 -12.73 21.06 -5.96
N CYS A 312 -11.82 20.27 -5.40
CA CYS A 312 -11.03 20.63 -4.24
C CYS A 312 -9.55 20.31 -4.44
N PRO A 313 -8.77 21.20 -5.10
CA PRO A 313 -7.34 20.99 -5.31
C PRO A 313 -6.51 20.86 -4.02
N LYS A 314 -7.02 21.39 -2.90
CA LYS A 314 -6.42 21.30 -1.56
C LYS A 314 -6.82 20.04 -0.78
N CYS A 315 -7.77 19.24 -1.28
CA CYS A 315 -8.14 17.99 -0.63
C CYS A 315 -7.02 16.98 -0.88
N GLY A 316 -6.32 16.63 0.21
CA GLY A 316 -5.21 15.69 0.19
C GLY A 316 -5.63 14.28 0.58
N SER A 317 -6.67 14.15 1.40
CA SER A 317 -7.26 12.86 1.72
C SER A 317 -8.79 12.88 1.70
N PHE A 318 -9.35 11.71 1.47
CA PHE A 318 -10.78 11.45 1.40
C PHE A 318 -11.11 10.27 2.32
N ALA A 319 -11.87 10.53 3.38
CA ALA A 319 -12.26 9.54 4.37
C ALA A 319 -13.63 8.96 4.03
N ALA A 320 -13.75 7.63 3.99
CA ALA A 320 -15.02 6.93 3.84
C ALA A 320 -15.50 6.38 5.19
N VAL A 321 -16.79 6.59 5.49
CA VAL A 321 -17.43 6.17 6.74
C VAL A 321 -17.73 4.67 6.71
N HIS A 322 -17.32 3.98 7.76
CA HIS A 322 -17.53 2.54 7.94
C HIS A 322 -19.02 2.16 7.90
N THR A 323 -19.32 1.05 7.24
CA THR A 323 -20.65 0.43 7.23
C THR A 323 -20.51 -1.09 7.22
N LYS A 324 -21.32 -1.79 8.03
CA LYS A 324 -21.35 -3.26 8.03
C LYS A 324 -21.96 -3.80 6.74
N MET A 325 -21.30 -4.79 6.15
CA MET A 325 -21.76 -5.54 4.99
C MET A 325 -22.12 -6.98 5.35
N TYR A 326 -23.18 -7.49 4.73
CA TYR A 326 -23.71 -8.83 4.87
C TYR A 326 -23.83 -9.48 3.49
N TYR A 327 -23.30 -10.68 3.37
CA TYR A 327 -23.41 -11.50 2.19
C TYR A 327 -24.84 -12.04 2.02
N SER A 328 -25.29 -12.18 0.78
CA SER A 328 -26.64 -12.71 0.48
C SER A 328 -26.75 -14.23 0.69
N SER A 329 -25.61 -14.92 0.64
CA SER A 329 -25.50 -16.35 0.88
C SER A 329 -24.15 -16.68 1.51
N PRO A 330 -23.99 -17.85 2.15
CA PRO A 330 -22.70 -18.26 2.68
C PRO A 330 -21.67 -18.46 1.56
N ARG A 331 -20.42 -18.06 1.82
CA ARG A 331 -19.28 -18.45 0.98
C ARG A 331 -19.08 -19.98 1.01
N PRO A 332 -18.37 -20.59 0.03
CA PRO A 332 -18.14 -22.02 -0.02
C PRO A 332 -17.64 -22.59 1.31
N ARG A 333 -18.19 -23.73 1.70
CA ARG A 333 -17.84 -24.44 2.94
C ARG A 333 -17.25 -25.80 2.60
N ASN A 334 -16.37 -26.30 3.47
CA ASN A 334 -15.73 -27.60 3.34
C ASN A 334 -14.98 -27.72 2.00
N ASN A 335 -14.99 -28.93 1.45
CA ASN A 335 -14.38 -29.29 0.18
C ASN A 335 -15.35 -28.99 -0.97
N PHE A 336 -14.88 -28.31 -2.00
CA PHE A 336 -15.66 -27.98 -3.20
C PHE A 336 -14.79 -28.08 -4.45
N ARG A 337 -15.43 -28.29 -5.60
CA ARG A 337 -14.72 -28.17 -6.89
C ARG A 337 -14.63 -26.69 -7.22
N TRP A 338 -13.44 -26.21 -7.52
CA TRP A 338 -13.23 -24.78 -7.74
C TRP A 338 -14.13 -24.24 -8.87
N HIS A 339 -14.38 -25.01 -9.94
CA HIS A 339 -15.18 -24.59 -11.08
C HIS A 339 -16.67 -24.34 -10.78
N ASP A 340 -17.16 -24.78 -9.61
CA ASP A 340 -18.54 -24.59 -9.15
C ASP A 340 -18.76 -23.24 -8.47
N VAL A 341 -17.69 -22.52 -8.12
CA VAL A 341 -17.79 -21.20 -7.48
C VAL A 341 -18.26 -20.14 -8.48
N LYS A 342 -19.29 -19.37 -8.08
CA LYS A 342 -19.92 -18.32 -8.89
C LYS A 342 -20.05 -16.95 -8.19
N PHE A 343 -19.51 -16.81 -6.98
CA PHE A 343 -19.57 -15.58 -6.18
C PHE A 343 -20.99 -15.06 -5.89
N GLU A 344 -21.97 -15.96 -5.80
CA GLU A 344 -23.39 -15.60 -5.60
C GLU A 344 -23.64 -14.80 -4.31
N TRP A 345 -22.76 -14.94 -3.30
CA TRP A 345 -22.83 -14.19 -2.04
C TRP A 345 -22.61 -12.68 -2.19
N LEU A 346 -21.96 -12.26 -3.29
CA LEU A 346 -21.76 -10.86 -3.66
C LEU A 346 -22.94 -10.28 -4.47
N ALA A 347 -23.81 -11.13 -5.00
CA ALA A 347 -25.07 -10.66 -5.60
C ALA A 347 -26.04 -10.29 -4.47
N ASN A 348 -26.78 -9.18 -4.60
CA ASN A 348 -27.79 -8.75 -3.62
C ASN A 348 -27.24 -8.59 -2.19
N THR A 349 -26.00 -8.13 -2.06
CA THR A 349 -25.39 -7.84 -0.75
C THR A 349 -26.18 -6.81 0.00
N SER A 350 -26.17 -6.91 1.32
CA SER A 350 -26.93 -6.03 2.18
C SER A 350 -25.98 -5.24 3.10
N TYR A 351 -26.34 -4.02 3.46
CA TYR A 351 -25.50 -3.17 4.31
C TYR A 351 -26.31 -2.37 5.33
N GLY A 352 -25.71 -2.13 6.50
CA GLY A 352 -26.33 -1.42 7.62
C GLY A 352 -26.31 0.11 7.49
N LEU A 353 -26.54 0.81 8.59
CA LEU A 353 -26.36 2.25 8.67
C LEU A 353 -24.87 2.62 8.78
N PRO A 354 -24.45 3.80 8.28
CA PRO A 354 -23.09 4.30 8.48
C PRO A 354 -22.76 4.47 9.98
N GLU A 355 -21.60 3.98 10.39
CA GLU A 355 -21.10 4.05 11.77
C GLU A 355 -20.10 5.20 11.89
N ILE A 356 -20.57 6.38 12.34
CA ILE A 356 -19.76 7.62 12.42
C ILE A 356 -18.57 7.47 13.39
N ASP A 357 -18.72 6.68 14.44
CA ASP A 357 -17.62 6.36 15.38
C ASP A 357 -16.83 5.11 14.96
N GLY A 358 -17.17 4.53 13.79
CA GLY A 358 -16.50 3.37 13.23
C GLY A 358 -15.13 3.70 12.63
N PRO A 359 -14.33 2.67 12.32
CA PRO A 359 -13.01 2.85 11.72
C PRO A 359 -13.11 3.34 10.28
N TYR A 360 -12.83 4.62 10.05
CA TYR A 360 -12.72 5.19 8.71
C TYR A 360 -11.57 4.57 7.93
N LYS A 361 -11.68 4.64 6.60
CA LYS A 361 -10.58 4.34 5.68
C LYS A 361 -10.31 5.51 4.75
N GLN A 362 -9.04 5.68 4.45
CA GLN A 362 -8.53 6.86 3.76
C GLN A 362 -8.14 6.50 2.33
N ILE A 363 -8.52 7.38 1.40
CA ILE A 363 -7.96 7.45 0.06
C ILE A 363 -7.21 8.77 -0.03
N VAL A 364 -5.91 8.72 -0.28
CA VAL A 364 -5.04 9.90 -0.26
C VAL A 364 -4.49 10.20 -1.64
N ARG A 365 -4.16 11.47 -1.84
CA ARG A 365 -3.22 11.91 -2.87
C ARG A 365 -1.82 11.89 -2.25
N PRO A 366 -0.95 10.93 -2.62
CA PRO A 366 0.25 10.63 -1.85
C PRO A 366 1.23 11.82 -1.82
N GLU A 367 1.23 12.69 -2.82
CA GLU A 367 2.04 13.91 -2.87
C GLU A 367 1.62 14.99 -1.86
N THR A 368 0.46 14.83 -1.24
CA THR A 368 -0.15 15.80 -0.32
C THR A 368 -0.13 15.37 1.14
N VAL A 369 0.16 14.08 1.40
CA VAL A 369 0.15 13.48 2.74
C VAL A 369 1.58 13.20 3.19
N SER A 370 1.93 13.67 4.39
CA SER A 370 3.25 13.46 4.98
C SER A 370 3.32 12.22 5.87
N ILE A 371 2.25 11.91 6.60
CA ILE A 371 2.15 10.80 7.56
C ILE A 371 0.73 10.26 7.52
N ILE A 372 0.59 8.96 7.25
CA ILE A 372 -0.68 8.23 7.32
C ILE A 372 -0.75 7.41 8.61
N SER A 373 -1.94 7.30 9.19
CA SER A 373 -2.25 6.42 10.32
C SER A 373 -3.23 5.33 9.88
N THR A 374 -3.49 4.33 10.72
CA THR A 374 -4.33 3.18 10.34
C THR A 374 -5.77 3.55 9.96
N HIS A 375 -6.34 4.59 10.57
CA HIS A 375 -7.73 5.01 10.34
C HIS A 375 -7.88 6.49 9.93
N SER A 376 -6.77 7.24 9.84
CA SER A 376 -6.80 8.67 9.57
C SER A 376 -5.53 9.17 8.89
N THR A 377 -5.59 10.36 8.32
CA THR A 377 -4.39 11.08 7.93
C THR A 377 -3.82 11.79 9.14
N ARG A 378 -2.61 11.41 9.57
CA ARG A 378 -1.98 12.01 10.76
C ARG A 378 -1.44 13.40 10.48
N LYS A 379 -0.86 13.59 9.29
CA LYS A 379 -0.26 14.86 8.89
C LYS A 379 -0.29 15.03 7.37
N ASN A 380 -1.00 16.06 6.92
CA ASN A 380 -0.87 16.59 5.58
C ASN A 380 0.35 17.50 5.43
N PHE A 381 0.82 17.66 4.20
CA PHE A 381 1.71 18.77 3.88
C PHE A 381 0.97 20.12 4.01
N PRO A 382 1.70 21.21 4.28
CA PRO A 382 1.08 22.52 4.47
C PRO A 382 0.14 22.90 3.33
N GLY A 383 -1.08 23.34 3.67
CA GLY A 383 -2.09 23.79 2.70
C GLY A 383 -3.05 22.72 2.19
N TYR A 384 -2.83 21.45 2.53
CA TYR A 384 -3.75 20.35 2.22
C TYR A 384 -4.60 19.95 3.42
N ILE A 385 -5.81 19.46 3.14
CA ILE A 385 -6.83 19.11 4.13
C ILE A 385 -7.38 17.70 3.92
N ASP A 386 -7.91 17.14 4.99
CA ASP A 386 -8.68 15.90 4.99
C ASP A 386 -10.17 16.21 4.82
N VAL A 387 -10.87 15.39 4.03
CA VAL A 387 -12.30 15.55 3.79
C VAL A 387 -13.05 14.25 4.03
N ASN A 388 -14.09 14.33 4.86
CA ASN A 388 -15.05 13.26 5.01
C ASN A 388 -15.98 13.24 3.79
N LEU A 389 -16.02 12.10 3.11
CA LEU A 389 -16.93 11.90 1.99
C LEU A 389 -18.35 11.68 2.49
N ASN A 390 -19.33 12.17 1.74
CA ASN A 390 -20.73 12.03 2.09
C ASN A 390 -21.19 10.57 1.88
N SER A 391 -21.77 9.96 2.92
CA SER A 391 -22.26 8.58 2.89
C SER A 391 -23.40 8.34 1.90
N SER A 392 -24.05 9.41 1.40
CA SER A 392 -25.01 9.32 0.30
C SER A 392 -24.38 9.15 -1.09
N GLU A 393 -23.08 9.46 -1.25
CA GLU A 393 -22.36 9.37 -2.53
C GLU A 393 -21.40 8.17 -2.58
N ILE A 394 -20.86 7.78 -1.43
CA ILE A 394 -19.87 6.72 -1.29
C ILE A 394 -20.09 5.94 -0.01
N ILE A 395 -19.71 4.66 -0.01
CA ILE A 395 -19.83 3.77 1.14
C ILE A 395 -18.57 2.93 1.30
N LEU A 396 -18.10 2.79 2.54
CA LEU A 396 -17.11 1.79 2.93
C LEU A 396 -17.84 0.59 3.53
N LEU A 397 -17.87 -0.51 2.81
CA LEU A 397 -18.46 -1.78 3.19
C LEU A 397 -17.43 -2.67 3.87
N HIS A 398 -17.71 -3.13 5.09
CA HIS A 398 -16.85 -4.03 5.84
C HIS A 398 -17.53 -5.40 6.04
N ALA A 399 -17.01 -6.41 5.35
CA ALA A 399 -17.51 -7.78 5.31
C ALA A 399 -16.85 -8.70 6.36
N SER A 400 -16.77 -8.25 7.61
CA SER A 400 -16.06 -8.98 8.67
C SER A 400 -16.63 -10.37 8.92
N HIS A 401 -15.74 -11.36 9.08
CA HIS A 401 -16.10 -12.75 9.44
C HIS A 401 -17.01 -12.90 10.68
N LYS A 402 -17.09 -11.86 11.53
CA LYS A 402 -17.95 -11.84 12.72
C LYS A 402 -19.44 -11.71 12.39
N TRP A 403 -19.78 -11.06 11.27
CA TRP A 403 -21.17 -10.75 10.93
C TRP A 403 -21.53 -10.98 9.46
N SER A 404 -20.58 -10.96 8.53
CA SER A 404 -20.88 -10.95 7.09
C SER A 404 -21.63 -12.20 6.60
N GLU A 405 -21.49 -13.33 7.29
CA GLU A 405 -22.20 -14.58 6.98
C GLU A 405 -23.29 -14.92 8.01
N THR A 406 -23.70 -13.94 8.84
CA THR A 406 -24.80 -14.11 9.80
C THR A 406 -26.14 -13.76 9.17
N ASN A 407 -27.25 -14.21 9.79
CA ASN A 407 -28.58 -13.83 9.34
C ASN A 407 -28.73 -12.30 9.37
N LEU A 408 -29.36 -11.76 8.32
CA LEU A 408 -29.64 -10.34 8.19
C LEU A 408 -30.39 -9.83 9.44
N PRO A 409 -29.95 -8.71 10.05
CA PRO A 409 -30.78 -8.00 11.00
C PRO A 409 -32.12 -7.63 10.34
N LEU A 410 -33.24 -7.95 10.99
CA LEU A 410 -34.58 -7.73 10.43
C LEU A 410 -34.91 -6.24 10.18
N ASN A 411 -34.18 -5.32 10.83
CA ASN A 411 -34.38 -3.87 10.73
C ASN A 411 -33.10 -3.15 10.32
N ASN A 412 -33.22 -2.05 9.58
CA ASN A 412 -32.16 -1.07 9.25
C ASN A 412 -31.05 -1.58 8.32
N VAL A 413 -31.40 -2.39 7.32
CA VAL A 413 -30.46 -2.88 6.31
C VAL A 413 -30.99 -2.55 4.91
N THR A 414 -30.11 -2.11 4.02
CA THR A 414 -30.41 -1.82 2.62
C THR A 414 -29.81 -2.90 1.73
N ILE A 415 -30.58 -3.40 0.76
CA ILE A 415 -30.11 -4.36 -0.25
C ILE A 415 -29.51 -3.57 -1.42
N ALA A 416 -28.26 -3.88 -1.77
CA ALA A 416 -27.54 -3.34 -2.91
C ALA A 416 -27.27 -4.43 -3.95
N PRO A 417 -28.20 -4.67 -4.89
CA PRO A 417 -28.02 -5.66 -5.94
C PRO A 417 -26.93 -5.27 -6.97
N HIS A 418 -26.62 -3.98 -7.06
CA HIS A 418 -25.81 -3.42 -8.14
C HIS A 418 -24.34 -3.17 -7.77
N PHE A 419 -23.99 -3.15 -6.48
CA PHE A 419 -22.64 -2.75 -6.01
C PHE A 419 -21.50 -3.59 -6.59
N PHE A 420 -21.70 -4.90 -6.75
CA PHE A 420 -20.68 -5.80 -7.29
C PHE A 420 -21.03 -6.30 -8.70
N ALA A 421 -22.12 -5.84 -9.30
CA ALA A 421 -22.63 -6.37 -10.56
C ALA A 421 -21.57 -6.31 -11.69
N ASP A 422 -20.89 -5.18 -11.83
CA ASP A 422 -19.86 -4.99 -12.86
C ASP A 422 -18.60 -5.83 -12.57
N ALA A 423 -18.26 -6.01 -11.29
CA ALA A 423 -17.11 -6.80 -10.86
C ALA A 423 -17.34 -8.32 -11.01
N LEU A 424 -18.58 -8.79 -10.82
CA LEU A 424 -18.92 -10.22 -10.78
C LEU A 424 -18.55 -10.95 -12.06
N SER A 425 -18.74 -10.34 -13.23
CA SER A 425 -18.37 -10.98 -14.50
C SER A 425 -16.85 -11.13 -14.63
N ILE A 426 -16.09 -10.10 -14.26
CA ILE A 426 -14.62 -10.11 -14.35
C ILE A 426 -14.06 -11.11 -13.33
N LEU A 427 -14.54 -11.02 -12.08
CA LEU A 427 -14.17 -11.90 -10.99
C LEU A 427 -14.40 -13.38 -11.34
N ASN A 428 -15.56 -13.72 -11.90
CA ASN A 428 -15.84 -15.10 -12.33
C ASN A 428 -14.88 -15.57 -13.44
N THR A 429 -14.57 -14.73 -14.42
CA THR A 429 -13.64 -15.08 -15.51
C THR A 429 -12.22 -15.28 -14.97
N THR A 430 -11.68 -14.32 -14.23
CA THR A 430 -10.32 -14.39 -13.70
C THR A 430 -10.16 -15.50 -12.67
N TYR A 431 -11.16 -15.75 -11.82
CA TYR A 431 -11.16 -16.90 -10.93
C TYR A 431 -11.08 -18.23 -11.69
N ARG A 432 -11.75 -18.37 -12.86
CA ARG A 432 -11.61 -19.57 -13.70
C ARG A 432 -10.21 -19.70 -14.30
N GLU A 433 -9.60 -18.60 -14.73
CA GLU A 433 -8.22 -18.59 -15.23
C GLU A 433 -7.22 -19.04 -14.14
N ILE A 434 -7.32 -18.44 -12.94
CA ILE A 434 -6.52 -18.83 -11.78
C ILE A 434 -6.76 -20.30 -11.43
N GLY A 435 -8.02 -20.75 -11.43
CA GLY A 435 -8.37 -22.13 -11.15
C GLY A 435 -7.76 -23.13 -12.13
N GLN A 436 -7.73 -22.81 -13.42
CA GLN A 436 -7.08 -23.64 -14.43
C GLN A 436 -5.56 -23.74 -14.23
N LEU A 437 -4.92 -22.62 -13.88
CA LEU A 437 -3.46 -22.53 -13.72
C LEU A 437 -2.97 -23.15 -12.40
N LEU A 438 -3.59 -22.77 -11.28
CA LEU A 438 -3.13 -23.10 -9.94
C LEU A 438 -3.84 -24.33 -9.36
N PHE A 439 -5.15 -24.47 -9.54
CA PHE A 439 -5.94 -25.50 -8.85
C PHE A 439 -6.17 -26.77 -9.70
N ARG A 440 -6.06 -26.67 -11.04
CA ARG A 440 -6.17 -27.79 -11.98
C ARG A 440 -7.44 -28.64 -11.77
N ASN A 441 -7.32 -29.89 -11.34
CA ASN A 441 -8.47 -30.77 -11.04
C ASN A 441 -8.62 -31.04 -9.54
N GLU A 442 -7.97 -30.23 -8.70
CA GLU A 442 -7.96 -30.42 -7.25
C GLU A 442 -9.29 -29.98 -6.61
N ILE A 443 -9.61 -30.64 -5.51
CA ILE A 443 -10.70 -30.24 -4.62
C ILE A 443 -10.14 -29.15 -3.70
N MET A 444 -10.78 -27.98 -3.73
CA MET A 444 -10.39 -26.84 -2.93
C MET A 444 -11.14 -26.81 -1.60
N ARG A 445 -10.56 -26.11 -0.63
CA ARG A 445 -11.15 -25.91 0.70
C ARG A 445 -10.92 -24.50 1.20
N ILE A 446 -11.93 -23.94 1.86
CA ILE A 446 -11.76 -22.77 2.73
C ILE A 446 -11.75 -23.29 4.16
N ASP A 447 -10.60 -23.23 4.84
CA ASP A 447 -10.46 -23.79 6.18
C ASP A 447 -11.01 -22.87 7.27
N ARG A 448 -12.34 -22.85 7.40
CA ARG A 448 -13.06 -22.03 8.37
C ARG A 448 -12.68 -22.31 9.81
N MET A 449 -12.41 -23.57 10.14
CA MET A 449 -12.00 -23.94 11.50
C MET A 449 -10.66 -23.28 11.84
N LEU A 450 -9.69 -23.33 10.92
CA LEU A 450 -8.41 -22.67 11.11
C LEU A 450 -8.55 -21.14 11.12
N GLN A 451 -9.36 -20.55 10.22
CA GLN A 451 -9.64 -19.10 10.23
C GLN A 451 -10.20 -18.64 11.58
N MET A 452 -11.19 -19.38 12.12
CA MET A 452 -11.78 -19.09 13.43
C MET A 452 -10.77 -19.29 14.57
N LYS A 453 -9.90 -20.31 14.48
CA LYS A 453 -8.83 -20.55 15.46
C LYS A 453 -7.83 -19.39 15.49
N ILE A 454 -7.39 -18.93 14.31
CA ILE A 454 -6.53 -17.75 14.15
C ILE A 454 -7.21 -16.51 14.72
N ALA A 455 -8.46 -16.23 14.32
CA ALA A 455 -9.22 -15.08 14.81
C ALA A 455 -9.41 -15.10 16.33
N LYS A 456 -9.71 -16.28 16.89
CA LYS A 456 -9.84 -16.50 18.35
C LYS A 456 -8.51 -16.24 19.05
N CYS A 457 -7.41 -16.81 18.59
CA CYS A 457 -6.09 -16.55 19.17
C CYS A 457 -5.75 -15.06 19.12
N ILE A 458 -5.88 -14.45 17.94
CA ILE A 458 -5.59 -13.02 17.75
C ILE A 458 -6.45 -12.16 18.69
N SER A 459 -7.72 -12.53 18.93
CA SER A 459 -8.61 -11.78 19.81
C SER A 459 -8.17 -11.75 21.27
N GLN A 460 -7.31 -12.67 21.72
CA GLN A 460 -6.82 -12.72 23.11
C GLN A 460 -5.83 -11.60 23.44
N TRP A 461 -5.41 -10.81 22.45
CA TRP A 461 -4.46 -9.71 22.63
C TRP A 461 -4.87 -8.69 23.69
N TYR A 462 -6.16 -8.53 23.97
CA TYR A 462 -6.68 -7.63 25.01
C TYR A 462 -6.10 -7.94 26.39
N ALA A 463 -5.83 -9.22 26.71
CA ALA A 463 -5.24 -9.61 27.98
C ALA A 463 -3.80 -9.10 28.12
N LYS A 464 -3.03 -9.11 27.04
CA LYS A 464 -1.65 -8.59 26.99
C LYS A 464 -1.59 -7.09 26.69
N LYS A 465 -2.73 -6.48 26.34
CA LYS A 465 -2.84 -5.11 25.83
C LYS A 465 -1.87 -4.82 24.66
N CYS A 466 -1.48 -5.86 23.92
CA CYS A 466 -0.66 -5.75 22.72
C CYS A 466 -0.97 -6.88 21.75
N LYS A 467 -1.32 -6.52 20.51
CA LYS A 467 -1.62 -7.47 19.42
C LYS A 467 -0.36 -7.75 18.61
N SER A 468 0.63 -8.37 19.24
CA SER A 468 1.86 -8.78 18.56
C SER A 468 1.67 -10.12 17.84
N VAL A 469 2.48 -10.34 16.80
CA VAL A 469 2.34 -11.54 15.97
C VAL A 469 2.91 -12.81 16.60
N ASP A 470 3.84 -12.64 17.56
CA ASP A 470 4.42 -13.76 18.31
C ASP A 470 3.39 -14.43 19.24
N MET A 471 2.33 -13.70 19.64
CA MET A 471 1.29 -14.21 20.55
C MET A 471 0.65 -15.51 20.07
N CYS A 472 0.41 -15.64 18.76
CA CYS A 472 -0.22 -16.83 18.17
C CYS A 472 0.77 -17.86 17.63
N LYS A 473 2.08 -17.59 17.71
CA LYS A 473 3.12 -18.42 17.08
C LYS A 473 3.07 -19.86 17.58
N GLY A 474 3.00 -20.07 18.90
CA GLY A 474 2.95 -21.41 19.50
C GLY A 474 1.77 -22.25 19.03
N GLU A 475 0.59 -21.65 18.83
CA GLU A 475 -0.59 -22.35 18.36
C GLU A 475 -0.60 -22.59 16.84
N MET A 476 -0.06 -21.63 16.06
CA MET A 476 -0.23 -21.58 14.62
C MET A 476 0.88 -22.28 13.82
N VAL A 477 2.12 -22.27 14.31
CA VAL A 477 3.29 -22.77 13.54
C VAL A 477 3.09 -24.20 13.02
N ASN A 478 2.46 -25.08 13.80
CA ASN A 478 2.25 -26.48 13.45
C ASN A 478 0.90 -26.77 12.75
N GLN A 479 0.08 -25.77 12.46
CA GLN A 479 -1.23 -26.00 11.84
C GLN A 479 -1.14 -26.33 10.35
N MET A 480 -0.13 -25.79 9.65
CA MET A 480 0.13 -26.05 8.24
C MET A 480 1.56 -25.64 7.87
N LYS A 481 1.97 -25.93 6.64
CA LYS A 481 3.21 -25.39 6.07
C LYS A 481 3.00 -23.92 5.68
N TRP A 482 3.50 -23.02 6.51
CA TRP A 482 3.43 -21.58 6.30
C TRP A 482 4.54 -21.09 5.36
N ILE A 483 4.23 -20.04 4.59
CA ILE A 483 5.22 -19.21 3.90
C ILE A 483 5.55 -18.01 4.79
N TYR A 484 6.84 -17.86 5.09
CA TYR A 484 7.39 -16.81 5.93
C TYR A 484 8.12 -15.77 5.08
N ALA A 485 8.00 -14.49 5.43
CA ALA A 485 8.73 -13.40 4.79
C ALA A 485 10.25 -13.59 4.90
N GLU A 486 10.71 -14.27 5.95
CA GLU A 486 12.11 -14.64 6.18
C GLU A 486 12.70 -15.52 5.06
N ASN A 487 11.85 -16.21 4.28
CA ASN A 487 12.31 -17.06 3.17
C ASN A 487 12.72 -16.27 1.91
N PHE A 488 12.45 -14.97 1.87
CA PHE A 488 12.69 -14.12 0.71
C PHE A 488 13.83 -13.15 1.01
N SER A 489 14.85 -13.06 0.15
CA SER A 489 15.99 -12.17 0.40
C SER A 489 15.67 -10.69 0.11
N THR A 490 15.98 -9.84 1.07
CA THR A 490 15.78 -8.39 1.12
C THR A 490 16.71 -7.84 2.23
N ASN A 491 17.30 -6.66 2.02
CA ASN A 491 18.19 -5.97 2.96
C ASN A 491 17.44 -4.85 3.71
N GLU A 492 16.40 -5.20 4.47
CA GLU A 492 15.39 -4.22 4.91
C GLU A 492 15.74 -3.42 6.17
N TYR A 493 16.57 -3.95 7.08
CA TYR A 493 16.80 -3.30 8.38
C TYR A 493 18.24 -2.78 8.52
N GLN A 494 18.35 -1.55 9.04
CA GLN A 494 19.62 -1.02 9.55
C GLN A 494 19.51 -0.82 11.06
N LEU A 495 20.43 -1.41 11.81
CA LEU A 495 20.54 -1.20 13.25
C LEU A 495 21.53 -0.06 13.52
N VAL A 496 21.10 0.92 14.32
CA VAL A 496 21.92 2.09 14.72
C VAL A 496 22.05 2.16 16.22
#